data_AF-A0AAI9XQ19-F1
#
_entry.id   AF-A0AAI9XQ19-F1
#
_cell.length_a   1.000
_cell.length_b   1.000
_cell.length_c   1.000
_cell.angle_alpha   90.00
_cell.angle_beta   90.00
_cell.angle_gamma   90.00
#
_symmetry.space_group_name_H-M   'P 1'
#
loop_
_entity.id
_entity.type
_entity.pdbx_description
1 polymer ?
#
loop_
_entity_poly.entity_id
_entity_poly.type
_entity_poly.pdbx_seq_one_letter_code
_entity_poly.pdbx_strand_id
1 'polypeptide(L)'
;MFLVDDSRSMEPHQKKVAASCQVLSYLLKKGEVDPNATFEVYFTSSHPPLQSTRTSELKDNIEKMLFHEDQCNMAPSLDELVSKAIQNKKPVSIYVLTNGHWNLKNRDNFCGVDGPIKRLVTHVRRTNE
;
A
#
# COMPACT_ATOMS: atom_id res chain seq x y z
N MET A 1 0.57 4.59 5.27
CA MET A 1 0.20 4.48 3.83
C MET A 1 -0.18 3.04 3.54
N PHE A 2 -1.17 2.82 2.68
CA PHE A 2 -1.55 1.50 2.18
C PHE A 2 -1.13 1.37 0.71
N LEU A 3 -0.62 0.21 0.32
CA LEU A 3 -0.40 -0.18 -1.07
C LEU A 3 -1.25 -1.43 -1.34
N VAL A 4 -2.22 -1.29 -2.23
CA VAL A 4 -3.19 -2.33 -2.59
C VAL A 4 -2.83 -2.90 -3.95
N ASP A 5 -2.65 -4.22 -3.98
CA ASP A 5 -2.68 -4.98 -5.22
C ASP A 5 -4.12 -5.04 -5.73
N ASP A 6 -4.35 -4.38 -6.86
CA ASP A 6 -5.63 -4.26 -7.55
C ASP A 6 -5.64 -5.02 -8.88
N SER A 7 -4.77 -6.02 -9.00
CA SER A 7 -4.82 -6.97 -10.11
C SER A 7 -6.09 -7.81 -10.08
N ARG A 8 -6.46 -8.39 -11.22
CA ARG A 8 -7.62 -9.30 -11.36
C ARG A 8 -7.55 -10.47 -10.37
N SER A 9 -6.34 -10.93 -10.04
CA SER A 9 -6.15 -12.01 -9.06
C SER A 9 -6.66 -11.65 -7.64
N MET A 10 -6.81 -10.35 -7.36
CA MET A 10 -7.28 -9.81 -6.10
C MET A 10 -8.79 -9.53 -6.06
N GLU A 11 -9.51 -9.66 -7.19
CA GLU A 11 -10.97 -9.44 -7.26
C GLU A 11 -11.76 -10.25 -6.21
N PRO A 12 -11.50 -11.57 -6.00
CA PRO A 12 -12.18 -12.34 -4.95
C PRO A 12 -11.85 -11.85 -3.51
N HIS A 13 -10.79 -11.07 -3.35
CA HIS A 13 -10.29 -10.57 -2.09
C HIS A 13 -10.65 -9.11 -1.82
N GLN A 14 -11.23 -8.39 -2.79
CA GLN A 14 -11.51 -6.95 -2.71
C GLN A 14 -12.23 -6.53 -1.43
N LYS A 15 -13.31 -7.22 -1.04
CA LYS A 15 -14.05 -6.93 0.21
C LYS A 15 -13.19 -7.10 1.45
N LYS A 16 -12.30 -8.12 1.46
CA LYS A 16 -11.37 -8.35 2.58
C LYS A 16 -10.28 -7.27 2.63
N VAL A 17 -9.80 -6.82 1.48
CA VAL A 17 -8.87 -5.67 1.38
C VAL A 17 -9.52 -4.41 1.94
N ALA A 18 -10.72 -4.07 1.48
CA ALA A 18 -11.45 -2.90 1.94
C ALA A 18 -11.71 -2.92 3.46
N ALA A 19 -12.14 -4.08 3.99
CA ALA A 19 -12.33 -4.26 5.43
C ALA A 19 -11.01 -4.14 6.21
N SER A 20 -9.91 -4.70 5.69
CA SER A 20 -8.60 -4.61 6.33
C SER A 20 -8.11 -3.18 6.39
N CYS A 21 -8.22 -2.42 5.30
CA CYS A 21 -7.88 -1.01 5.29
C CYS A 21 -8.75 -0.21 6.28
N GLN A 22 -10.06 -0.50 6.35
CA GLN A 22 -10.96 0.14 7.32
C GLN A 22 -10.52 -0.10 8.76
N VAL A 23 -10.28 -1.37 9.13
CA VAL A 23 -9.90 -1.77 10.49
C VAL A 23 -8.56 -1.18 10.87
N LEU A 24 -7.53 -1.30 10.02
CA LEU A 24 -6.21 -0.74 10.31
C LEU A 24 -6.27 0.78 10.45
N SER A 25 -6.97 1.47 9.54
CA SER A 25 -7.18 2.91 9.63
C SER A 25 -7.90 3.31 10.92
N TYR A 26 -8.91 2.54 11.34
CA TYR A 26 -9.62 2.78 12.59
C TYR A 26 -8.69 2.63 13.81
N LEU A 27 -7.88 1.57 13.86
CA LEU A 27 -6.94 1.32 14.95
C LEU A 27 -5.89 2.42 15.04
N LEU A 28 -5.30 2.82 13.89
CA LEU A 28 -4.32 3.90 13.84
C LEU A 28 -4.92 5.25 14.28
N LYS A 29 -6.16 5.53 13.87
CA LYS A 29 -6.89 6.73 14.29
C LYS A 29 -7.18 6.73 15.79
N LYS A 30 -7.59 5.59 16.34
CA LYS A 30 -7.90 5.44 17.77
C LYS A 30 -6.65 5.45 18.65
N GLY A 31 -5.52 4.98 18.14
CA GLY A 31 -4.24 5.01 18.84
C GLY A 31 -3.50 6.35 18.75
N GLU A 32 -4.07 7.35 18.06
CA GLU A 32 -3.48 8.70 17.90
C GLU A 32 -2.05 8.69 17.33
N VAL A 33 -1.72 7.68 16.52
CA VAL A 33 -0.37 7.51 15.95
C VAL A 33 -0.12 8.34 14.69
N ASP A 34 -1.18 8.88 14.07
CA ASP A 34 -1.10 9.80 12.95
C ASP A 34 -1.82 11.12 13.31
N PRO A 35 -1.08 12.22 13.53
CA PRO A 35 -1.66 13.51 13.90
C PRO A 35 -2.66 14.05 12.87
N ASN A 36 -2.51 13.69 11.59
CA ASN A 36 -3.39 14.15 10.53
C ASN A 36 -4.60 13.22 10.34
N ALA A 37 -4.56 12.02 10.94
CA ALA A 37 -5.56 10.96 10.80
C ALA A 37 -6.02 10.76 9.34
N THR A 38 -5.11 10.96 8.39
CA THR A 38 -5.39 10.97 6.96
C THR A 38 -4.72 9.78 6.31
N PHE A 39 -5.53 8.87 5.80
CA PHE A 39 -5.06 7.62 5.24
C PHE A 39 -4.96 7.72 3.72
N GLU A 40 -3.78 7.43 3.20
CA GLU A 40 -3.51 7.35 1.78
C GLU A 40 -3.47 5.88 1.34
N VAL A 41 -4.23 5.56 0.30
CA VAL A 41 -4.27 4.24 -0.35
C VAL A 41 -3.77 4.39 -1.77
N TYR A 42 -2.67 3.72 -2.06
CA TYR A 42 -2.05 3.62 -3.37
C TYR A 42 -2.39 2.25 -3.98
N PHE A 43 -2.33 2.17 -5.30
CA PHE A 43 -2.63 0.96 -6.05
C PHE A 43 -1.44 0.55 -6.89
N THR A 44 -1.40 -0.73 -7.26
CA THR A 44 -0.33 -1.27 -8.12
C THR A 44 -0.57 -1.01 -9.61
N SER A 45 -1.77 -0.56 -9.96
CA SER A 45 -2.10 -0.03 -11.28
C SER A 45 -1.99 1.50 -11.34
N SER A 46 -2.39 2.07 -12.48
CA SER A 46 -2.41 3.52 -12.73
C SER A 46 -3.59 4.25 -12.08
N HIS A 47 -4.34 3.64 -11.16
CA HIS A 47 -5.39 4.35 -10.43
C HIS A 47 -4.80 5.49 -9.59
N PRO A 48 -5.47 6.67 -9.54
CA PRO A 48 -5.06 7.73 -8.64
C PRO A 48 -5.18 7.27 -7.18
N PRO A 49 -4.29 7.73 -6.29
CA PRO A 49 -4.36 7.38 -4.88
C PRO A 49 -5.65 7.92 -4.26
N LEU A 50 -6.23 7.14 -3.35
CA LEU A 50 -7.33 7.58 -2.50
C LEU A 50 -6.78 8.21 -1.22
N GLN A 51 -7.44 9.26 -0.75
CA GLN A 51 -7.12 9.89 0.52
C GLN A 51 -8.41 10.15 1.29
N SER A 52 -8.48 9.70 2.55
CA SER A 52 -9.63 9.99 3.40
C SER A 52 -9.26 9.98 4.89
N THR A 53 -9.98 10.77 5.67
CA THR A 53 -9.95 10.78 7.15
C THR A 53 -11.07 9.91 7.76
N ARG A 54 -11.97 9.39 6.92
CA ARG A 54 -13.13 8.58 7.29
C ARG A 54 -12.93 7.15 6.82
N THR A 55 -12.90 6.23 7.79
CA THR A 55 -12.61 4.82 7.52
C THR A 55 -13.71 4.13 6.70
N SER A 56 -14.97 4.58 6.84
CA SER A 56 -16.09 4.10 6.03
C SER A 56 -15.98 4.52 4.56
N GLU A 57 -15.63 5.78 4.27
CA GLU A 57 -15.44 6.26 2.89
C GLU A 57 -14.30 5.52 2.21
N LEU A 58 -13.21 5.26 2.95
CA LEU A 58 -12.08 4.50 2.44
C LEU A 58 -12.50 3.07 2.04
N LYS A 59 -13.33 2.41 2.85
CA LYS A 59 -13.90 1.10 2.52
C LYS A 59 -14.77 1.18 1.27
N ASP A 60 -15.75 2.07 1.26
CA ASP A 60 -16.73 2.18 0.18
C ASP A 60 -16.06 2.48 -1.16
N ASN A 61 -15.00 3.30 -1.16
CA ASN A 61 -14.24 3.61 -2.37
C ASN A 61 -13.49 2.37 -2.89
N ILE A 62 -12.82 1.61 -2.01
CA ILE A 62 -12.13 0.38 -2.43
C ILE A 62 -13.12 -0.66 -2.95
N GLU A 63 -14.30 -0.82 -2.31
CA GLU A 63 -15.34 -1.77 -2.75
C GLU A 63 -15.98 -1.39 -4.09
N LYS A 64 -15.91 -0.12 -4.50
CA LYS A 64 -16.43 0.36 -5.79
C LYS A 64 -15.40 0.34 -6.92
N MET A 65 -14.12 0.14 -6.61
CA MET A 65 -13.06 0.08 -7.62
C MET A 65 -13.12 -1.21 -8.43
N LEU A 66 -12.58 -1.18 -9.64
CA LEU A 66 -12.49 -2.35 -10.51
C LEU A 66 -11.09 -2.95 -10.46
N PHE A 67 -10.99 -4.20 -9.99
CA PHE A 67 -9.75 -4.96 -9.93
C PHE A 67 -9.61 -5.75 -11.23
N HIS A 68 -8.99 -5.15 -12.25
CA HIS A 68 -9.11 -5.65 -13.62
C HIS A 68 -7.77 -5.88 -14.33
N GLU A 69 -6.68 -5.32 -13.78
CA GLU A 69 -5.35 -5.41 -14.37
C GLU A 69 -4.81 -6.83 -14.29
N ASP A 70 -4.29 -7.35 -15.41
CA ASP A 70 -3.77 -8.72 -15.46
C ASP A 70 -2.41 -8.88 -14.75
N GLN A 71 -1.70 -7.79 -14.54
CA GLN A 71 -0.37 -7.77 -13.91
C GLN A 71 -0.37 -6.83 -12.71
N CYS A 72 0.36 -7.20 -11.67
CA CYS A 72 0.59 -6.35 -10.51
C CYS A 72 2.01 -5.78 -10.56
N ASN A 73 2.11 -4.46 -10.73
CA ASN A 73 3.39 -3.75 -10.79
C ASN A 73 3.93 -3.44 -9.38
N MET A 74 3.98 -4.45 -8.50
CA MET A 74 4.31 -4.26 -7.09
C MET A 74 5.66 -3.55 -6.88
N ALA A 75 6.71 -3.98 -7.57
CA ALA A 75 8.05 -3.43 -7.40
C ALA A 75 8.13 -1.91 -7.70
N PRO A 76 7.72 -1.42 -8.89
CA PRO A 76 7.77 0.02 -9.15
C PRO A 76 6.81 0.82 -8.25
N SER A 77 5.60 0.31 -7.96
CA SER A 77 4.67 1.01 -7.06
C SER A 77 5.22 1.13 -5.63
N LEU A 78 5.88 0.09 -5.13
CA LEU A 78 6.53 0.13 -3.82
C LEU A 78 7.75 1.06 -3.84
N ASP A 79 8.53 1.06 -4.91
CA ASP A 79 9.68 1.96 -5.07
C ASP A 79 9.28 3.44 -5.02
N GLU A 80 8.19 3.80 -5.71
CA GLU A 80 7.61 5.14 -5.67
C GLU A 80 7.19 5.52 -4.25
N LEU A 81 6.46 4.61 -3.58
CA LEU A 81 5.94 4.86 -2.24
C LEU A 81 7.05 5.00 -1.20
N VAL A 82 8.09 4.17 -1.28
CA VAL A 82 9.30 4.26 -0.46
C VAL A 82 10.03 5.59 -0.72
N SER A 83 10.14 5.99 -1.98
CA SER A 83 10.79 7.26 -2.34
C SER A 83 10.04 8.46 -1.76
N LYS A 84 8.70 8.47 -1.84
CA LYS A 84 7.84 9.46 -1.19
C LYS A 84 8.01 9.47 0.33
N ALA A 85 8.03 8.29 0.96
CA ALA A 85 8.25 8.16 2.41
C ALA A 85 9.57 8.80 2.86
N ILE A 86 10.66 8.46 2.16
CA ILE A 86 12.01 8.98 2.44
C ILE A 86 12.08 10.49 2.21
N GLN A 87 11.54 10.99 1.09
CA GLN A 87 11.55 12.42 0.76
C GLN A 87 10.78 13.26 1.77
N ASN A 88 9.61 12.79 2.20
CA ASN A 88 8.75 13.50 3.13
C ASN A 88 9.25 13.44 4.59
N LYS A 89 10.30 12.65 4.88
CA LYS A 89 10.89 12.46 6.22
C LYS A 89 9.87 12.12 7.32
N LYS A 90 8.73 11.53 6.95
CA LYS A 90 7.70 11.14 7.93
C LYS A 90 8.02 9.74 8.46
N PRO A 91 7.75 9.43 9.73
CA PRO A 91 7.66 8.04 10.17
C PRO A 91 6.58 7.34 9.34
N VAL A 92 6.96 6.31 8.59
CA VAL A 92 6.03 5.66 7.65
C VAL A 92 5.89 4.18 8.00
N SER A 93 4.66 3.79 8.32
CA SER A 93 4.21 2.41 8.14
C SER A 93 3.60 2.26 6.75
N ILE A 94 4.14 1.34 5.96
CA ILE A 94 3.60 0.94 4.66
C ILE A 94 2.94 -0.43 4.84
N TYR A 95 1.62 -0.48 4.66
CA TYR A 95 0.85 -1.72 4.68
C TYR A 95 0.65 -2.20 3.24
N VAL A 96 1.15 -3.38 2.91
CA VAL A 96 0.99 -3.98 1.57
C VAL A 96 -0.09 -5.05 1.63
N LEU A 97 -1.13 -4.90 0.80
CA LEU A 97 -2.26 -5.83 0.73
C LEU A 97 -2.27 -6.54 -0.63
N THR A 98 -1.96 -7.83 -0.63
CA THR A 98 -1.76 -8.64 -1.85
C THR A 98 -1.95 -10.13 -1.56
N ASN A 99 -2.24 -10.91 -2.59
CA ASN A 99 -2.23 -12.37 -2.58
C ASN A 99 -0.88 -12.97 -2.99
N GLY A 100 0.11 -12.12 -3.31
CA GLY A 100 1.46 -12.53 -3.75
C GLY A 100 1.58 -12.84 -5.24
N HIS A 101 0.53 -12.64 -6.05
CA HIS A 101 0.55 -12.86 -7.49
C HIS A 101 0.99 -11.57 -8.23
N TRP A 102 2.26 -11.18 -8.10
CA TRP A 102 2.72 -9.88 -8.59
C TRP A 102 3.00 -9.83 -10.09
N ASN A 103 4.11 -10.41 -10.53
CA ASN A 103 4.46 -10.43 -11.95
C ASN A 103 5.19 -11.73 -12.29
N LEU A 104 4.45 -12.68 -12.85
CA LEU A 104 4.96 -14.02 -13.20
C LEU A 104 6.05 -14.00 -14.29
N LYS A 105 6.25 -12.85 -14.98
CA LYS A 105 7.28 -12.71 -16.01
C LYS A 105 8.66 -12.46 -15.43
N ASN A 106 8.76 -11.86 -14.24
CA ASN A 106 10.05 -11.68 -13.59
C ASN A 106 10.27 -12.80 -12.56
N ARG A 107 11.20 -13.72 -12.87
CA ARG A 107 11.55 -14.87 -12.02
C ARG A 107 12.64 -14.55 -11.00
N ASP A 108 13.01 -13.28 -10.83
CA ASP A 108 13.84 -12.88 -9.69
C ASP A 108 13.22 -13.38 -8.38
N ASN A 109 14.08 -13.81 -7.44
CA ASN A 109 13.66 -14.46 -6.18
C ASN A 109 12.57 -13.70 -5.40
N PHE A 110 12.46 -12.38 -5.58
CA PHE A 110 11.47 -11.53 -4.92
C PHE A 110 10.71 -10.59 -5.87
N CYS A 111 10.67 -10.87 -7.18
CA CYS A 111 9.99 -10.02 -8.18
C CYS A 111 10.39 -8.52 -8.14
N GLY A 112 11.59 -8.20 -7.65
CA GLY A 112 12.14 -6.84 -7.56
C GLY A 112 11.69 -5.99 -6.36
N VAL A 113 10.85 -6.50 -5.44
CA VAL A 113 10.41 -5.71 -4.28
C VAL A 113 11.49 -5.57 -3.19
N ASP A 114 12.52 -6.41 -3.22
CA ASP A 114 13.58 -6.43 -2.22
C ASP A 114 14.44 -5.16 -2.24
N GLY A 115 14.65 -4.56 -3.42
CA GLY A 115 15.36 -3.29 -3.57
C GLY A 115 14.73 -2.13 -2.80
N PRO A 116 13.46 -1.77 -3.07
CA PRO A 116 12.71 -0.76 -2.32
C PRO A 116 12.69 -1.02 -0.80
N ILE A 117 12.47 -2.27 -0.39
CA ILE A 117 12.42 -2.63 1.04
C ILE A 117 13.79 -2.40 1.70
N LYS A 118 14.88 -2.86 1.08
CA LYS A 118 16.25 -2.65 1.60
C LYS A 118 16.56 -1.16 1.74
N ARG A 119 16.16 -0.34 0.76
CA ARG A 119 16.31 1.12 0.81
C ARG A 119 15.57 1.73 2.00
N LEU A 120 14.30 1.37 2.20
CA LEU A 120 13.50 1.89 3.32
C LEU A 120 14.10 1.47 4.68
N VAL A 121 14.46 0.20 4.85
CA VAL A 121 15.09 -0.30 6.08
C VAL A 121 16.40 0.41 6.37
N THR A 122 17.23 0.62 5.36
CA THR A 122 18.50 1.35 5.51
C THR A 122 18.26 2.80 5.93
N HIS A 123 17.26 3.47 5.37
CA HIS A 123 16.88 4.82 5.77
C HIS A 123 16.39 4.87 7.22
N VAL A 124 15.50 3.95 7.62
CA VAL A 124 14.97 3.90 9.00
C VAL A 124 16.10 3.66 10.01
N ARG A 125 17.06 2.77 9.72
CA ARG A 125 18.22 2.53 10.59
C ARG A 125 19.04 3.80 10.80
N ARG A 126 19.41 4.49 9.71
CA ARG A 126 20.22 5.72 9.77
C ARG A 126 19.53 6.88 10.49
N THR A 127 18.19 6.92 10.48
CA THR A 127 17.43 7.99 11.13
C THR A 127 17.24 7.73 12.64
N ASN A 128 17.39 6.49 13.09
CA ASN A 128 17.21 6.08 14.49
C ASN A 128 18.55 5.89 15.25
N GLU A 129 19.68 6.01 14.55
CA GLU A 129 21.03 6.11 15.12
C GLU A 129 21.35 7.56 15.48
#